data_AF-A0A2T9Y4J9-F1
#
_entry.id   AF-A0A2T9Y4J9-F1
#
_cell.length_a   1.000
_cell.length_b   1.000
_cell.length_c   1.000
_cell.angle_alpha   90.00
_cell.angle_beta   90.00
_cell.angle_gamma   90.00
#
_symmetry.space_group_name_H-M   'P 1'
#
loop_
_entity.id
_entity.type
_entity.pdbx_description
1 polymer ?
#
loop_
_entity_poly.entity_id
_entity_poly.type
_entity_poly.pdbx_seq_one_letter_code
_entity_poly.pdbx_strand_id
1 'polypeptide(L)'
;MKTSLSATAIAAAFLSLSTVKGFLDIFCGRPHQQPDLLSGLQQAGVVGVKCRLGYIGHDCDLYKPEDVAKLSCFLKGKPGMSKQGVFLINDKENTGKLYRVWKIKFVKKEYSKIKSKFNQYAYSTAEANHISNIPA
;
A
#
# COMPACT_ATOMS: atom_id res chain seq x y z
N MET A 1 43.69 -17.78 2.17
CA MET A 1 42.45 -17.74 2.98
C MET A 1 41.27 -18.02 2.06
N LYS A 2 40.51 -19.10 2.29
CA LYS A 2 39.26 -19.40 1.56
C LYS A 2 38.11 -18.77 2.32
N THR A 3 37.51 -17.72 1.78
CA THR A 3 36.32 -17.07 2.34
C THR A 3 35.11 -17.98 2.11
N SER A 4 34.84 -18.86 3.07
CA SER A 4 33.57 -19.58 3.14
C SER A 4 32.49 -18.61 3.58
N LEU A 5 31.78 -18.00 2.63
CA LEU A 5 30.55 -17.28 2.94
C LEU A 5 29.52 -18.30 3.45
N SER A 6 29.17 -18.20 4.73
CA SER A 6 28.13 -19.01 5.34
C SER A 6 26.81 -18.84 4.59
N ALA A 7 26.11 -19.93 4.29
CA ALA A 7 24.81 -19.92 3.62
C ALA A 7 23.79 -18.98 4.30
N THR A 8 23.93 -18.74 5.61
CA THR A 8 23.16 -17.76 6.38
C THR A 8 23.35 -16.31 5.94
N ALA A 9 24.57 -15.92 5.55
CA ALA A 9 24.84 -14.56 5.06
C ALA A 9 24.20 -14.33 3.68
N ILE A 10 24.15 -15.37 2.86
CA ILE A 10 23.50 -15.35 1.54
C ILE A 10 21.97 -15.23 1.71
N ALA A 11 21.37 -16.00 2.62
CA ALA A 11 19.93 -15.91 2.91
C ALA A 11 19.51 -14.54 3.48
N ALA A 12 20.33 -13.93 4.35
CA ALA A 12 20.09 -12.59 4.87
C ALA A 12 20.16 -11.51 3.76
N ALA A 13 21.05 -11.68 2.77
CA ALA A 13 21.16 -10.80 1.62
C ALA A 13 19.96 -10.95 0.65
N PHE A 14 19.41 -12.16 0.46
CA PHE A 14 18.21 -12.33 -0.37
C PHE A 14 16.93 -11.80 0.30
N LEU A 15 16.81 -11.91 1.62
CA LEU A 15 15.69 -11.33 2.36
C LEU A 15 15.69 -9.79 2.30
N SER A 16 16.86 -9.15 2.27
CA SER A 16 16.97 -7.69 2.17
C SER A 16 16.67 -7.12 0.78
N LEU A 17 16.58 -7.96 -0.27
CA LEU A 17 16.20 -7.53 -1.63
C LEU A 17 14.67 -7.55 -1.90
N SER A 18 13.84 -7.95 -0.93
CA SER A 18 12.41 -8.24 -1.17
C SER A 18 11.48 -7.04 -1.36
N THR A 19 11.96 -5.80 -1.47
CA THR A 19 11.07 -4.63 -1.60
C THR A 19 11.49 -3.66 -2.68
N VAL A 20 11.71 -4.16 -3.91
CA VAL A 20 11.42 -3.32 -5.07
C VAL A 20 9.90 -3.17 -5.09
N LYS A 21 9.37 -2.10 -4.50
CA LYS A 21 7.96 -1.73 -4.62
C LYS A 21 7.73 -1.41 -6.09
N GLY A 22 7.36 -2.45 -6.85
CA GLY A 22 6.79 -2.29 -8.16
C GLY A 22 5.59 -1.35 -8.08
N PHE A 23 5.35 -0.72 -9.21
CA PHE A 23 4.12 -0.01 -9.49
C PHE A 23 2.86 -0.77 -9.00
N LEU A 24 1.92 -0.08 -8.33
CA LEU A 24 0.76 -0.74 -7.71
C LEU A 24 -0.50 -0.70 -8.58
N ASP A 25 -0.82 0.44 -9.19
CA ASP A 25 -2.01 0.58 -10.04
C ASP A 25 -1.99 1.88 -10.87
N ILE A 26 -2.55 1.87 -12.09
CA ILE A 26 -2.58 3.05 -13.00
C ILE A 26 -3.96 3.67 -12.93
N PHE A 27 -4.03 4.98 -12.70
CA PHE A 27 -5.25 5.75 -12.90
C PHE A 27 -5.27 6.32 -14.32
N CYS A 28 -6.21 5.82 -15.13
CA CYS A 28 -6.25 5.99 -16.57
C CYS A 28 -7.43 6.84 -17.03
N GLY A 29 -7.22 7.59 -18.11
CA GLY A 29 -8.24 8.37 -18.79
C GLY A 29 -7.91 8.57 -20.27
N ARG A 30 -8.91 8.92 -21.07
CA ARG A 30 -8.74 9.28 -22.49
C ARG A 30 -8.04 10.63 -22.62
N PRO A 31 -7.55 11.02 -23.81
CA PRO A 31 -6.76 12.25 -23.98
C PRO A 31 -7.48 13.52 -23.51
N HIS A 32 -8.79 13.63 -23.75
CA HIS A 32 -9.59 14.79 -23.31
C HIS A 32 -9.93 14.77 -21.80
N GLN A 33 -9.63 13.68 -21.08
CA GLN A 33 -9.98 13.47 -19.67
C GLN A 33 -8.82 13.79 -18.72
N GLN A 34 -7.75 14.43 -19.19
CA GLN A 34 -6.69 14.93 -18.32
C GLN A 34 -7.23 15.78 -17.16
N PRO A 35 -8.21 16.70 -17.36
CA PRO A 35 -8.80 17.47 -16.25
C PRO A 35 -9.51 16.57 -15.24
N ASP A 36 -10.23 15.53 -15.69
CA ASP A 36 -10.95 14.60 -14.83
C ASP A 36 -10.00 13.75 -13.98
N LEU A 37 -8.87 13.34 -14.56
CA LEU A 37 -7.81 12.63 -13.83
C LEU A 37 -7.21 13.51 -12.72
N LEU A 38 -6.82 14.73 -13.05
CA LEU A 38 -6.24 15.66 -12.08
C LEU A 38 -7.25 16.02 -10.98
N SER A 39 -8.49 16.28 -11.36
CA SER A 39 -9.58 16.54 -10.42
C SER A 39 -9.87 15.32 -9.53
N GLY A 40 -9.87 14.12 -10.10
CA GLY A 40 -10.06 12.87 -9.36
C GLY A 40 -8.95 12.63 -8.33
N LEU A 41 -7.69 12.88 -8.70
CA LEU A 41 -6.55 12.83 -7.76
C LEU A 41 -6.72 13.82 -6.61
N GLN A 42 -7.05 15.08 -6.93
CA GLN A 42 -7.24 16.12 -5.94
C GLN A 42 -8.41 15.81 -4.99
N GLN A 43 -9.57 15.43 -5.51
CA GLN A 43 -10.75 15.09 -4.72
C GLN A 43 -10.54 13.84 -3.85
N ALA A 44 -9.74 12.88 -4.32
CA ALA A 44 -9.35 11.72 -3.53
C ALA A 44 -8.26 12.03 -2.48
N GLY A 45 -7.73 13.26 -2.45
CA GLY A 45 -6.63 13.64 -1.55
C GLY A 45 -5.33 12.89 -1.87
N VAL A 46 -5.08 12.66 -3.15
CA VAL A 46 -3.88 12.02 -3.70
C VAL A 46 -3.02 13.10 -4.35
N VAL A 47 -1.77 13.23 -3.89
CA VAL A 47 -0.86 14.31 -4.28
C VAL A 47 0.49 13.77 -4.72
N GLY A 48 1.19 14.51 -5.59
CA GLY A 48 2.52 14.15 -6.08
C GLY A 48 2.56 12.95 -7.04
N VAL A 49 1.43 12.62 -7.66
CA VAL A 49 1.34 11.56 -8.67
C VAL A 49 1.80 12.12 -10.02
N LYS A 50 2.68 11.37 -10.70
CA LYS A 50 3.14 11.71 -12.06
C LYS A 50 2.19 11.09 -13.07
N CYS A 51 1.70 11.90 -14.00
CA CYS A 51 0.92 11.44 -15.14
C CYS A 51 1.73 11.57 -16.43
N ARG A 52 1.57 10.60 -17.33
CA ARG A 52 2.24 10.52 -18.62
C ARG A 52 1.24 10.14 -19.70
N LEU A 53 1.65 10.30 -20.96
CA LEU A 53 0.89 9.73 -22.07
C LEU A 53 0.98 8.20 -22.01
N GLY A 54 -0.17 7.56 -22.07
CA GLY A 54 -0.38 6.12 -22.01
C GLY A 54 -1.06 5.59 -23.26
N TYR A 55 -1.32 4.28 -23.30
CA TYR A 55 -1.92 3.62 -24.48
C TYR A 55 -3.32 4.16 -24.80
N ILE A 56 -4.14 4.43 -23.78
CA ILE A 56 -5.52 4.92 -23.94
C ILE A 56 -5.58 6.46 -23.99
N GLY A 57 -4.57 7.14 -23.45
CA GLY A 57 -4.55 8.60 -23.32
C GLY A 57 -3.57 9.02 -22.23
N HIS A 58 -4.06 9.16 -21.01
CA HIS A 58 -3.27 9.56 -19.85
C HIS A 58 -3.23 8.46 -18.80
N ASP A 59 -2.03 8.18 -18.32
CA ASP A 59 -1.73 7.21 -17.27
C ASP A 59 -1.08 7.95 -16.09
N CYS A 60 -1.72 7.90 -14.92
CA CYS A 60 -1.20 8.45 -13.68
C CYS A 60 -0.69 7.30 -12.79
N ASP A 61 0.62 7.30 -12.56
CA ASP A 61 1.28 6.15 -11.95
C ASP A 61 1.15 6.16 -10.40
N LEU A 62 0.46 5.18 -9.80
CA LEU A 62 0.30 5.05 -8.35
C LEU A 62 1.30 4.05 -7.74
N TYR A 63 2.10 4.55 -6.81
CA TYR A 63 3.13 3.77 -6.09
C TYR A 63 2.76 3.48 -4.63
N LYS A 64 1.77 4.19 -4.09
CA LYS A 64 1.37 4.10 -2.69
C LYS A 64 0.05 3.34 -2.55
N PRO A 65 -0.01 2.31 -1.70
CA PRO A 65 -1.25 1.59 -1.44
C PRO A 65 -2.41 2.47 -0.96
N GLU A 66 -2.09 3.44 -0.10
CA GLU A 66 -3.05 4.39 0.43
C GLU A 66 -3.72 5.22 -0.68
N ASP A 67 -2.96 5.60 -1.71
CA ASP A 67 -3.48 6.39 -2.83
C ASP A 67 -4.40 5.55 -3.72
N VAL A 68 -4.02 4.29 -4.00
CA VAL A 68 -4.88 3.33 -4.71
C VAL A 68 -6.18 3.10 -3.93
N ALA A 69 -6.10 2.95 -2.61
CA ALA A 69 -7.28 2.74 -1.77
C ALA A 69 -8.21 3.97 -1.75
N LYS A 70 -7.65 5.18 -1.62
CA LYS A 70 -8.40 6.45 -1.68
C LYS A 70 -9.11 6.61 -3.03
N LEU A 71 -8.38 6.43 -4.14
CA LEU A 71 -8.95 6.52 -5.49
C LEU A 71 -10.01 5.46 -5.74
N SER A 72 -9.76 4.20 -5.38
CA SER A 72 -10.76 3.14 -5.53
C SER A 72 -12.03 3.42 -4.72
N CYS A 73 -11.91 4.05 -3.55
CA CYS A 73 -13.05 4.49 -2.76
C CYS A 73 -13.80 5.63 -3.44
N PHE A 74 -13.07 6.65 -3.90
CA PHE A 74 -13.63 7.82 -4.58
C PHE A 74 -14.36 7.44 -5.88
N LEU A 75 -13.76 6.55 -6.66
CA LEU A 75 -14.29 6.11 -7.95
C LEU A 75 -15.49 5.19 -7.83
N LYS A 76 -15.70 4.56 -6.67
CA LYS A 76 -16.73 3.53 -6.48
C LYS A 76 -18.10 4.00 -6.99
N GLY A 77 -18.63 3.31 -8.00
CA GLY A 77 -19.95 3.58 -8.59
C GLY A 77 -19.97 4.70 -9.64
N LYS A 78 -18.84 5.37 -9.90
CA LYS A 78 -18.69 6.31 -11.02
C LYS A 78 -18.50 5.55 -12.33
N PRO A 79 -18.78 6.17 -13.50
CA PRO A 79 -18.50 5.58 -14.81
C PRO A 79 -17.05 5.08 -14.91
N GLY A 80 -16.86 3.83 -15.32
CA GLY A 80 -15.54 3.24 -15.60
C GLY A 80 -15.22 3.22 -17.09
N MET A 81 -14.25 2.40 -17.49
CA MET A 81 -13.74 2.27 -18.86
C MET A 81 -14.86 2.03 -19.88
N SER A 82 -15.78 1.10 -19.60
CA SER A 82 -16.89 0.77 -20.53
C SER A 82 -17.83 1.96 -20.78
N LYS A 83 -17.98 2.83 -19.79
CA LYS A 83 -18.82 4.04 -19.85
C LYS A 83 -18.00 5.30 -20.16
N GLN A 84 -16.80 5.12 -20.68
CA GLN A 84 -15.88 6.20 -21.04
C GLN A 84 -15.52 7.13 -19.88
N GLY A 85 -15.56 6.66 -18.63
CA GLY A 85 -15.06 7.39 -17.47
C GLY A 85 -13.58 7.10 -17.19
N VAL A 86 -12.99 7.86 -16.26
CA VAL A 86 -11.66 7.57 -15.72
C VAL A 86 -11.70 6.36 -14.79
N PHE A 87 -10.65 5.55 -14.77
CA PHE A 87 -10.68 4.25 -14.09
C PHE A 87 -9.30 3.81 -13.60
N LEU A 88 -9.27 2.88 -12.64
CA LEU A 88 -8.05 2.18 -12.25
C LEU A 88 -7.85 0.96 -13.16
N ILE A 89 -6.64 0.72 -13.67
CA ILE A 89 -6.39 -0.39 -14.61
C ILE A 89 -6.75 -1.76 -14.02
N ASN A 90 -6.59 -1.92 -12.69
CA ASN A 90 -7.01 -3.13 -11.96
C ASN A 90 -8.47 -3.12 -11.46
N ASP A 91 -9.23 -2.05 -11.70
CA ASP A 91 -10.66 -1.91 -11.39
C ASP A 91 -11.36 -1.06 -12.46
N LYS A 92 -11.36 -1.58 -13.70
CA LYS A 92 -11.81 -0.84 -14.90
C LYS A 92 -13.23 -0.32 -14.81
N GLU A 93 -14.09 -0.97 -14.05
CA GLU A 93 -15.49 -0.58 -13.86
C GLU A 93 -15.76 0.13 -12.53
N ASN A 94 -14.70 0.57 -11.86
CA ASN A 94 -14.77 1.35 -10.61
C ASN A 94 -15.70 0.70 -9.57
N THR A 95 -15.52 -0.61 -9.34
CA THR A 95 -16.33 -1.41 -8.41
C THR A 95 -15.99 -1.14 -6.93
N GLY A 96 -14.85 -0.47 -6.68
CA GLY A 96 -14.33 -0.20 -5.34
C GLY A 96 -13.72 -1.44 -4.69
N LYS A 97 -13.34 -2.46 -5.47
CA LYS A 97 -12.79 -3.72 -4.96
C LYS A 97 -11.45 -3.51 -4.25
N LEU A 98 -10.61 -2.64 -4.80
CA LEU A 98 -9.26 -2.38 -4.27
C LEU A 98 -9.32 -1.67 -2.91
N TYR A 99 -10.24 -0.72 -2.73
CA TYR A 99 -10.52 -0.12 -1.41
C TYR A 99 -10.81 -1.19 -0.35
N ARG A 100 -11.66 -2.19 -0.65
CA ARG A 100 -12.02 -3.24 0.31
C ARG A 100 -10.82 -4.10 0.70
N VAL A 101 -10.00 -4.49 -0.28
CA VAL A 101 -8.79 -5.29 -0.05
C VAL A 101 -7.78 -4.54 0.83
N TRP A 102 -7.54 -3.26 0.53
CA TRP A 102 -6.60 -2.45 1.29
C TRP A 102 -7.11 -2.06 2.68
N LYS A 103 -8.41 -1.81 2.85
CA LYS A 103 -9.02 -1.60 4.17
C LYS A 103 -8.76 -2.79 5.09
N ILE A 104 -8.96 -4.02 4.61
CA ILE A 104 -8.73 -5.24 5.40
C ILE A 104 -7.24 -5.44 5.70
N LYS A 105 -6.35 -5.23 4.72
CA LYS A 105 -4.89 -5.34 4.93
C LYS A 105 -4.37 -4.30 5.92
N PHE A 106 -4.87 -3.06 5.85
CA PHE A 106 -4.47 -1.99 6.75
C PHE A 106 -4.93 -2.27 8.18
N VAL A 107 -6.19 -2.68 8.38
CA VAL A 107 -6.72 -3.09 9.69
C VAL A 107 -5.92 -4.25 10.28
N LYS A 108 -5.59 -5.28 9.49
CA LYS A 108 -4.75 -6.39 9.95
C LYS A 108 -3.35 -5.94 10.37
N LYS A 109 -2.73 -5.01 9.61
CA LYS A 109 -1.40 -4.48 9.92
C LYS A 109 -1.40 -3.66 11.21
N GLU A 110 -2.38 -2.77 11.39
CA GLU A 110 -2.52 -1.99 12.63
C GLU A 110 -2.81 -2.89 13.83
N TYR A 111 -3.71 -3.86 13.70
CA TYR A 111 -3.97 -4.84 14.76
C TYR A 111 -2.70 -5.61 15.16
N SER A 112 -1.89 -6.05 14.19
CA SER A 112 -0.63 -6.73 14.47
C SER A 112 0.38 -5.85 15.21
N LYS A 113 0.46 -4.55 14.90
CA LYS A 113 1.32 -3.60 15.62
C LYS A 113 0.84 -3.39 17.06
N ILE A 114 -0.47 -3.23 17.26
CA ILE A 114 -1.05 -3.05 18.59
C ILE A 114 -0.79 -4.30 19.45
N LYS A 115 -1.03 -5.49 18.89
CA LYS A 115 -0.77 -6.76 19.57
C LYS A 115 0.71 -6.92 19.95
N SER A 116 1.63 -6.56 19.04
CA SER A 116 3.07 -6.56 19.30
C SER A 116 3.45 -5.63 20.46
N LYS A 117 2.94 -4.38 20.47
CA LYS A 117 3.18 -3.44 21.57
C LYS A 117 2.64 -3.98 22.88
N PHE A 118 1.42 -4.51 22.89
CA PHE A 118 0.80 -5.06 24.10
C PHE A 118 1.61 -6.22 24.69
N ASN A 119 2.07 -7.15 23.84
CA ASN A 119 2.95 -8.23 24.29
C ASN A 119 4.24 -7.69 24.89
N GLN A 120 4.86 -6.68 24.28
CA GLN A 120 6.09 -6.07 24.81
C GLN A 120 5.88 -5.43 26.19
N TYR A 121 4.76 -4.73 26.42
CA TYR A 121 4.39 -4.21 27.74
C TYR A 121 4.12 -5.33 28.76
N ALA A 122 3.46 -6.40 28.35
CA ALA A 122 3.20 -7.56 29.21
C ALA A 122 4.50 -8.27 29.64
N TYR A 123 5.48 -8.42 28.74
CA TYR A 123 6.79 -8.97 29.09
C TYR A 123 7.58 -8.06 30.04
N SER A 124 7.61 -6.75 29.79
CA SER A 124 8.32 -5.79 30.66
C SER A 124 7.76 -5.74 32.09
N THR A 125 6.44 -5.89 32.25
CA THR A 125 5.80 -5.92 33.57
C THR A 125 6.01 -7.25 34.29
N ALA A 126 6.10 -8.37 33.57
CA ALA A 126 6.47 -9.66 34.14
C ALA A 126 7.92 -9.66 34.66
N GLU A 127 8.86 -9.08 33.93
CA GLU A 127 10.27 -8.94 34.36
C GLU A 127 10.40 -8.03 35.59
N ALA A 128 9.67 -6.90 35.63
CA ALA A 128 9.69 -5.98 36.78
C ALA A 128 9.18 -6.62 38.08
N ASN A 129 8.16 -7.50 38.00
CA ASN A 129 7.62 -8.22 39.16
C ASN A 129 8.49 -9.41 39.61
N HIS A 130 9.42 -9.87 38.76
CA HIS A 130 10.34 -10.96 39.11
C HIS A 130 11.57 -10.44 39.87
N ILE A 131 11.93 -9.16 39.70
CA ILE A 131 13.05 -8.50 40.39
C ILE A 131 12.67 -8.05 41.81
N SER A 132 11.39 -7.75 42.07
CA SER A 132 10.90 -7.32 43.40
C SER A 132 10.71 -8.45 44.41
N ASN A 133 10.93 -9.72 44.02
CA ASN A 133 10.80 -10.91 44.88
C ASN A 133 12.15 -11.54 45.26
N ILE A 134 13.26 -10.80 45.17
CA ILE A 134 14.56 -11.24 45.70
C ILE A 134 14.62 -10.84 47.18
N PRO A 135 14.53 -11.78 48.14
CA PRO A 135 14.68 -11.45 49.56
C PRO A 135 16.11 -10.94 49.83
N ALA A 136 16.19 -9.92 50.69
CA ALA A 136 17.43 -9.28 51.13
C ALA A 136 18.34 -10.23 51.93
#